data_AF-A0A3P8LB99-F1
#
_entry.id   AF-A0A3P8LB99-F1
#
_cell.length_a   1.000
_cell.length_b   1.000
_cell.length_c   1.000
_cell.angle_alpha   90.00
_cell.angle_beta   90.00
_cell.angle_gamma   90.00
#
_symmetry.space_group_name_H-M   'P 1'
#
loop_
_entity.id
_entity.type
_entity.pdbx_description
1 polymer ?
#
loop_
_entity_poly.entity_id
_entity_poly.type
_entity_poly.pdbx_seq_one_letter_code
_entity_poly.pdbx_strand_id
1 'polypeptide(L)'
;MKKEINRVIGESTAGATKLIIDYFKPDVWVIENPYQSHIWKFLINHHGLDGILNSTYYSNYDQSYSLKPTKFFSNITLNLLRNSSIRGNSKYYTYGNYNQRSNIPTKLILDIVNSSTNFINSQKEQICH
;
A
#
# COMPACT_ATOMS: atom_id res chain seq x y z
N MET A 1 -5.32 27.05 10.78
CA MET A 1 -6.55 26.67 10.06
C MET A 1 -6.31 25.58 9.01
N LYS A 2 -5.53 25.82 7.93
CA LYS A 2 -5.29 24.83 6.85
C LYS A 2 -4.71 23.49 7.34
N LYS A 3 -3.79 23.52 8.31
CA LYS A 3 -3.20 22.32 8.92
C LYS A 3 -4.23 21.46 9.65
N GLU A 4 -5.13 22.08 10.42
CA GLU A 4 -6.20 21.37 11.13
C GLU A 4 -7.21 20.74 10.18
N ILE A 5 -7.59 21.46 9.12
CA ILE A 5 -8.48 20.92 8.07
C ILE A 5 -7.85 19.68 7.42
N ASN A 6 -6.56 19.75 7.05
CA ASN A 6 -5.87 18.60 6.46
C ASN A 6 -5.78 17.41 7.42
N ARG A 7 -5.63 17.67 8.73
CA ARG A 7 -5.66 16.61 9.75
C ARG A 7 -7.03 15.94 9.79
N VAL A 8 -8.11 16.72 9.93
CA VAL A 8 -9.49 16.21 9.94
C VAL A 8 -9.81 15.42 8.67
N ILE A 9 -9.37 15.89 7.51
CA ILE A 9 -9.52 15.16 6.24
C ILE A 9 -8.78 13.83 6.29
N GLY A 10 -7.51 13.81 6.72
CA GLY A 10 -6.73 12.57 6.82
C GLY A 10 -7.35 11.54 7.78
N GLU A 11 -7.87 12.00 8.92
CA GLU A 11 -8.59 11.16 9.89
C GLU A 11 -9.89 10.61 9.30
N SER A 12 -10.67 11.47 8.66
CA SER A 12 -11.92 11.07 7.99
C SER A 12 -11.66 10.07 6.86
N THR A 13 -10.60 10.24 6.09
CA THR A 13 -10.20 9.29 5.04
C THR A 13 -9.88 7.92 5.63
N ALA A 14 -9.12 7.85 6.73
CA ALA A 14 -8.81 6.57 7.38
C ALA A 14 -10.09 5.87 7.87
N GLY A 15 -11.00 6.61 8.51
CA GLY A 15 -12.28 6.08 8.96
C GLY A 15 -13.14 5.58 7.80
N ALA A 16 -13.26 6.37 6.72
CA ALA A 16 -14.00 5.98 5.52
C ALA A 16 -13.40 4.71 4.87
N THR A 17 -12.08 4.60 4.78
CA THR A 17 -11.41 3.38 4.27
C THR A 17 -11.77 2.15 5.09
N LYS A 18 -11.76 2.23 6.42
CA LYS A 18 -12.20 1.12 7.29
C LYS A 18 -13.65 0.76 7.03
N LEU A 19 -14.54 1.75 6.94
CA LEU A 19 -15.96 1.51 6.68
C LEU A 19 -16.21 0.80 5.35
N ILE A 20 -15.46 1.14 4.30
CA ILE A 20 -15.54 0.45 3.00
C ILE A 20 -15.16 -1.03 3.16
N ILE A 21 -14.05 -1.32 3.85
CA ILE A 21 -13.61 -2.71 4.07
C ILE A 21 -14.65 -3.49 4.88
N ASP A 22 -15.19 -2.90 5.95
CA ASP A 22 -16.19 -3.54 6.81
C ASP A 22 -17.51 -3.82 6.09
N TYR A 23 -17.91 -2.90 5.21
CA TYR A 23 -19.14 -3.01 4.43
C TYR A 23 -19.04 -4.10 3.36
N PHE A 24 -17.97 -4.08 2.55
CA PHE A 24 -17.83 -5.00 1.42
C PHE A 24 -17.23 -6.35 1.82
N LYS A 25 -16.52 -6.43 2.94
CA LYS A 25 -15.83 -7.64 3.44
C LYS A 25 -15.05 -8.37 2.33
N PRO A 26 -14.15 -7.69 1.62
CA PRO A 26 -13.43 -8.32 0.52
C PRO A 26 -12.51 -9.43 1.04
N ASP A 27 -12.39 -10.53 0.27
CA ASP A 27 -11.46 -11.63 0.56
C ASP A 27 -10.01 -11.14 0.66
N VAL A 28 -9.66 -10.16 -0.18
CA VAL A 28 -8.35 -9.49 -0.17
C VAL A 28 -8.53 -7.99 -0.33
N TRP A 29 -7.83 -7.21 0.49
CA TRP A 29 -7.71 -5.76 0.34
C TRP A 29 -6.27 -5.31 0.47
N VAL A 30 -5.93 -4.21 -0.22
CA VAL A 30 -4.60 -3.61 -0.20
C VAL A 30 -4.73 -2.08 -0.23
N ILE A 31 -4.07 -1.39 0.69
CA ILE A 31 -4.03 0.07 0.81
C ILE A 31 -2.60 0.56 0.62
N GLU A 32 -2.35 1.43 -0.36
CA GLU A 32 -1.05 2.07 -0.58
C GLU A 32 -0.97 3.44 0.10
N ASN A 33 0.16 3.74 0.73
CA ASN A 33 0.53 5.10 1.11
C ASN A 33 2.05 5.17 1.37
N PRO A 34 2.68 6.36 1.40
CA PRO A 34 4.08 6.48 1.77
C PRO A 34 4.40 5.87 3.13
N TYR A 35 5.61 5.34 3.26
CA TYR A 35 6.07 4.57 4.42
C TYR A 35 5.90 5.29 5.77
N GLN A 36 6.11 6.60 5.79
CA GLN A 36 6.05 7.46 6.98
C GLN A 36 4.67 8.11 7.20
N SER A 37 3.64 7.74 6.42
CA SER A 37 2.31 8.33 6.55
C SER A 37 1.71 8.10 7.94
N HIS A 38 1.09 9.13 8.51
CA HIS A 38 0.34 9.00 9.77
C HIS A 38 -0.96 8.19 9.60
N ILE A 39 -1.43 7.95 8.37
CA ILE A 39 -2.65 7.17 8.13
C ILE A 39 -2.56 5.79 8.79
N TRP A 40 -1.36 5.20 8.84
CA TRP A 40 -1.13 3.87 9.42
C TRP A 40 -1.52 3.83 10.88
N LYS A 41 -1.19 4.88 11.63
CA LYS A 41 -1.58 5.01 13.03
C LYS A 41 -3.10 5.11 13.17
N PHE A 42 -3.78 5.84 12.29
CA PHE A 42 -5.23 5.98 12.33
C PHE A 42 -5.95 4.68 11.98
N LEU A 43 -5.56 4.02 10.90
CA LEU A 43 -6.15 2.75 10.50
C LEU A 43 -5.98 1.68 11.59
N ILE A 44 -4.77 1.52 12.13
CA ILE A 44 -4.47 0.46 13.09
C ILE A 44 -4.95 0.83 14.50
N ASN A 45 -4.50 1.96 15.03
CA ASN A 45 -4.67 2.27 16.46
C ASN A 45 -6.00 2.98 16.76
N HIS A 46 -6.56 3.75 15.82
CA HIS A 46 -7.79 4.52 16.05
C HIS A 46 -9.04 3.82 15.49
N HIS A 47 -8.89 3.11 14.36
CA HIS A 47 -10.00 2.42 13.70
C HIS A 47 -9.95 0.90 13.82
N GLY A 48 -8.91 0.33 14.45
CA GLY A 48 -8.82 -1.11 14.72
C GLY A 48 -8.85 -1.96 13.45
N LEU A 49 -8.27 -1.46 12.35
CA LEU A 49 -8.08 -2.27 11.14
C LEU A 49 -6.88 -3.19 11.34
N ASP A 50 -7.14 -4.48 11.44
CA ASP A 50 -6.10 -5.51 11.52
C ASP A 50 -5.57 -5.85 10.14
N GLY A 51 -4.25 -6.02 10.03
CA GLY A 51 -3.60 -6.39 8.77
C GLY A 51 -2.08 -6.39 8.88
N ILE A 52 -1.43 -6.51 7.72
CA ILE A 52 0.01 -6.68 7.57
C ILE A 52 0.56 -5.51 6.76
N LEU A 53 1.61 -4.85 7.28
CA LEU A 53 2.32 -3.77 6.58
C LEU A 53 3.44 -4.34 5.70
N ASN A 54 3.17 -4.44 4.40
CA ASN A 54 4.11 -4.90 3.39
C ASN A 54 4.93 -3.72 2.86
N SER A 55 6.16 -3.58 3.32
CA SER A 55 7.04 -2.47 2.92
C SER A 55 7.84 -2.80 1.66
N THR A 56 7.96 -1.86 0.74
CA THR A 56 8.79 -2.02 -0.47
C THR A 56 9.36 -0.68 -0.96
N TYR A 57 10.16 -0.72 -2.02
CA TYR A 57 10.66 0.42 -2.76
C TYR A 57 10.30 0.25 -4.23
N TYR A 58 9.75 1.28 -4.88
CA TYR A 58 9.45 1.22 -6.32
C TYR A 58 10.70 0.92 -7.16
N SER A 59 11.87 1.40 -6.72
CA SER A 59 13.16 1.11 -7.35
C SER A 59 13.54 -0.36 -7.40
N ASN A 60 12.97 -1.22 -6.54
CA ASN A 60 13.21 -2.67 -6.59
C ASN A 60 12.57 -3.33 -7.80
N TYR A 61 11.58 -2.67 -8.39
CA TYR A 61 10.82 -3.13 -9.54
C TYR A 61 11.23 -2.39 -10.81
N ASP A 62 11.58 -1.11 -10.68
CA ASP A 62 12.07 -0.28 -11.78
C ASP A 62 12.96 0.85 -11.25
N GLN A 63 14.24 0.82 -11.59
CA GLN A 63 15.25 1.79 -11.12
C GLN A 63 15.00 3.22 -11.61
N SER A 64 14.16 3.42 -12.62
CA SER A 64 13.74 4.75 -13.06
C SER A 64 12.86 5.47 -12.02
N TYR A 65 12.27 4.74 -11.08
CA TYR A 65 11.41 5.28 -10.02
C TYR A 65 12.20 5.78 -8.82
N SER A 66 11.49 6.55 -7.98
CA SER A 66 12.03 7.11 -6.74
C SER A 66 12.43 6.05 -5.72
N LEU A 67 13.43 6.41 -4.91
CA LEU A 67 13.88 5.68 -3.71
C LEU A 67 12.91 5.74 -2.53
N LYS A 68 11.76 6.43 -2.65
CA LYS A 68 10.87 6.60 -1.52
C LYS A 68 10.29 5.24 -1.11
N PRO A 69 10.46 4.82 0.15
CA PRO A 69 9.81 3.63 0.64
C PRO A 69 8.29 3.86 0.67
N THR A 70 7.54 2.84 0.30
CA THR A 70 6.08 2.79 0.45
C THR A 70 5.69 1.60 1.31
N LYS A 71 4.47 1.64 1.85
CA LYS A 71 3.84 0.53 2.56
C LYS A 71 2.52 0.20 1.89
N PHE A 72 2.28 -1.10 1.75
CA PHE A 72 1.00 -1.66 1.38
C PHE A 72 0.42 -2.34 2.62
N PHE A 73 -0.70 -1.82 3.13
CA PHE A 73 -1.42 -2.45 4.23
C PHE A 73 -2.46 -3.41 3.65
N SER A 74 -2.44 -4.67 4.05
CA SER A 74 -3.32 -5.70 3.50
C SER A 74 -3.69 -6.77 4.53
N ASN A 75 -4.76 -7.50 4.32
CA ASN A 75 -5.10 -8.68 5.13
C ASN A 75 -4.26 -9.93 4.80
N ILE A 76 -3.41 -9.87 3.77
CA ILE A 76 -2.53 -10.96 3.36
C ILE A 76 -1.07 -10.51 3.28
N THR A 77 -0.15 -11.46 3.38
CA THR A 77 1.27 -11.23 3.11
C THR A 77 1.50 -11.15 1.60
N LEU A 78 2.10 -10.05 1.12
CA LEU A 78 2.32 -9.81 -0.31
C LEU A 78 3.71 -10.22 -0.81
N ASN A 79 4.64 -10.61 0.09
CA ASN A 79 6.00 -11.06 -0.23
C ASN A 79 6.76 -10.14 -1.21
N LEU A 80 6.55 -8.82 -1.10
CA LEU A 80 7.10 -7.83 -2.03
C LEU A 80 8.63 -7.77 -1.97
N LEU A 81 9.25 -7.48 -3.12
CA LEU A 81 10.70 -7.31 -3.21
C LEU A 81 11.14 -6.13 -2.33
N ARG A 82 12.08 -6.39 -1.42
CA ARG A 82 12.61 -5.36 -0.52
C ARG A 82 14.12 -5.46 -0.38
N ASN A 83 14.84 -4.67 -1.17
CA ASN A 83 16.29 -4.49 -1.04
C ASN A 83 16.63 -3.00 -0.92
N SER A 84 17.13 -2.58 0.25
CA SER A 84 17.50 -1.19 0.52
C SER A 84 18.78 -0.74 -0.19
N SER A 85 19.54 -1.66 -0.79
CA SER A 85 20.80 -1.37 -1.48
C SER A 85 20.59 -0.99 -2.96
N ILE A 86 19.39 -1.21 -3.52
CA ILE A 86 19.10 -0.85 -4.91
C ILE A 86 18.93 0.66 -5.03
N ARG A 87 19.81 1.28 -5.83
CA ARG A 87 19.77 2.72 -6.12
C ARG A 87 18.68 3.01 -7.14
N GLY A 88 17.76 3.91 -6.80
CA GLY A 88 16.73 4.45 -7.70
C GLY A 88 17.08 5.84 -8.22
N ASN A 89 16.23 6.40 -9.06
CA ASN A 89 16.44 7.70 -9.66
C ASN A 89 16.06 8.85 -8.70
N SER A 90 17.07 9.56 -8.18
CA SER A 90 16.87 10.71 -7.28
C SER A 90 16.22 11.91 -7.96
N LYS A 91 16.40 12.07 -9.29
CA LYS A 91 15.83 13.20 -10.07
C LYS A 91 14.33 13.04 -10.34
N TYR A 92 13.82 11.81 -10.26
CA TYR A 92 12.41 11.50 -10.51
C TYR A 92 11.46 12.28 -9.59
N TYR A 93 11.88 12.57 -8.36
CA TYR A 93 11.06 13.34 -7.41
C TYR A 93 11.23 14.86 -7.55
N THR A 94 12.43 15.32 -7.88
CA THR A 94 12.78 16.76 -7.87
C THR A 94 12.13 17.54 -9.01
N TYR A 95 11.90 16.88 -10.16
CA TYR A 95 11.33 17.51 -11.35
C TYR A 95 10.01 16.87 -11.82
N GLY A 96 9.57 15.80 -11.16
CA GLY A 96 8.37 15.08 -11.55
C GLY A 96 7.09 15.78 -11.08
N ASN A 97 6.09 15.84 -11.95
CA ASN A 97 4.75 16.30 -11.57
C ASN A 97 4.08 15.30 -10.59
N TYR A 98 2.96 15.68 -9.97
CA TYR A 98 2.29 14.83 -8.98
C TYR A 98 1.99 13.42 -9.52
N ASN A 99 1.48 13.33 -10.76
CA ASN A 99 1.12 12.07 -11.40
C ASN A 99 2.31 11.13 -11.60
N GLN A 100 3.48 11.68 -11.96
CA GLN A 100 4.71 10.90 -12.07
C GLN A 100 5.14 10.38 -10.69
N ARG A 101 5.05 11.21 -9.65
CA ARG A 101 5.46 10.82 -8.28
C ARG A 101 4.53 9.80 -7.62
N SER A 102 3.27 9.74 -8.04
CA SER A 102 2.29 8.74 -7.58
C SER A 102 2.24 7.50 -8.46
N ASN A 103 3.03 7.43 -9.53
CA ASN A 103 3.02 6.28 -10.42
C ASN A 103 3.64 5.06 -9.72
N ILE A 104 3.05 3.88 -9.92
CA ILE A 104 3.47 2.62 -9.33
C ILE A 104 4.06 1.75 -10.46
N PRO A 105 5.24 1.14 -10.28
CA PRO A 105 5.80 0.24 -11.29
C PRO A 105 4.83 -0.90 -11.63
N THR A 106 4.59 -1.14 -12.92
CA THR A 106 3.67 -2.20 -13.39
C THR A 106 4.02 -3.58 -12.83
N LYS A 107 5.32 -3.89 -12.71
CA LYS A 107 5.80 -5.15 -12.14
C LYS A 107 5.40 -5.32 -10.67
N LEU A 108 5.38 -4.23 -9.90
CA LEU A 108 4.93 -4.26 -8.50
C LEU A 108 3.42 -4.51 -8.42
N ILE A 109 2.63 -3.87 -9.29
CA ILE A 109 1.19 -4.12 -9.37
C ILE A 109 0.93 -5.60 -9.69
N LEU A 110 1.67 -6.16 -10.65
CA LEU A 110 1.55 -7.55 -11.05
C LEU A 110 1.85 -8.52 -9.88
N ASP A 111 2.91 -8.27 -9.11
CA ASP A 111 3.22 -9.05 -7.91
C ASP A 111 2.06 -9.03 -6.90
N ILE A 112 1.50 -7.84 -6.60
CA ILE A 112 0.39 -7.69 -5.67
C ILE A 112 -0.84 -8.48 -6.15
N VAL A 113 -1.18 -8.38 -7.44
CA VAL A 113 -2.32 -9.09 -8.04
C VAL A 113 -2.09 -10.61 -8.03
N ASN A 114 -0.88 -11.06 -8.32
CA ASN A 114 -0.52 -12.48 -8.29
C ASN A 114 -0.60 -13.04 -6.86
N SER A 115 -0.06 -12.34 -5.85
CA SER A 115 -0.18 -12.74 -4.45
C SER A 115 -1.64 -12.83 -4.01
N SER A 116 -2.46 -11.86 -4.42
CA SER A 116 -3.89 -11.82 -4.12
C SER A 116 -4.64 -13.00 -4.75
N THR A 117 -4.39 -13.26 -6.03
CA THR A 117 -5.01 -14.38 -6.77
C THR A 117 -4.60 -15.73 -6.19
N ASN A 118 -3.31 -15.91 -5.87
CA ASN A 118 -2.80 -17.14 -5.27
C ASN A 118 -3.42 -17.40 -3.89
N PHE A 119 -3.60 -16.36 -3.07
CA PHE A 119 -4.30 -16.48 -1.79
C PHE A 119 -5.75 -16.93 -2.00
N ILE A 120 -6.49 -16.29 -2.91
CA ILE A 120 -7.89 -16.65 -3.17
C ILE A 120 -8.01 -18.10 -3.66
N ASN A 121 -7.10 -18.55 -4.53
CA ASN A 121 -7.12 -19.91 -5.06
C ASN A 121 -6.80 -20.95 -3.97
N SER A 122 -5.84 -20.69 -3.08
CA SER A 122 -5.50 -21.63 -2.00
C SER A 122 -6.63 -21.79 -0.98
N GLN A 123 -7.44 -20.75 -0.75
CA GLN A 123 -8.64 -20.86 0.08
C GLN A 123 -9.72 -21.75 -0.56
N LYS A 124 -9.88 -21.72 -1.89
CA LYS A 124 -10.85 -22.56 -2.60
C LYS A 124 -10.48 -24.04 -2.57
N GLU A 125 -9.19 -24.35 -2.72
CA GLU A 125 -8.71 -25.74 -2.69
C GLU A 125 -8.91 -26.39 -1.32
N GLN A 126 -8.84 -25.63 -0.22
CA GLN A 126 -9.10 -26.13 1.14
C GLN A 126 -10.58 -26.42 1.43
N ILE A 127 -11.51 -25.89 0.63
CA ILE A 127 -12.96 -26.11 0.80
C ILE A 127 -13.42 -27.37 0.02
N CYS A 128 -12.64 -27.81 -0.96
CA CYS A 128 -12.95 -28.98 -1.80
C CYS A 128 -12.39 -30.31 -1.26
N HIS A 129 -11.82 -30.32 -0.05
CA HIS A 129 -11.33 -31.50 0.66
C HIS A 129 -11.99 -31.60 2.03
#